data_AF-A0A0U5GR75-F1
#
_entry.id   AF-A0A0U5GR75-F1
#
_cell.length_a   1.000
_cell.length_b   1.000
_cell.length_c   1.000
_cell.angle_alpha   90.00
_cell.angle_beta   90.00
_cell.angle_gamma   90.00
#
_symmetry.space_group_name_H-M   'P 1'
#
loop_
_entity.id
_entity.type
_entity.pdbx_description
1 polymer ?
#
loop_
_entity_poly.entity_id
_entity_poly.type
_entity_poly.pdbx_seq_one_letter_code
_entity_poly.pdbx_strand_id
1 'polypeptide(L)'
;MDTMVQEQYVNHIPTITGGIGRENLTQFYANHFIFNNPDDTVLELVSRTVGIDWVVDEFIFTFTHDKMVDWLIPGIPPTGKRLRIPFTAVVNIRGDRLYGEHIAWDQLTMLFQLGLMPEYLPIPYSLPDGATPHPGQQLQYRVPGDGDETAAKMLDESSVPSNRMIEKLYHTRS
;
A
#
# COMPACT_ATOMS: atom_id res chain seq x y z
N MET A 1 -1.46 27.66 -6.11
CA MET A 1 -0.07 27.11 -6.25
C MET A 1 0.97 28.18 -5.89
N ASP A 2 0.85 28.81 -4.71
CA ASP A 2 1.77 29.86 -4.23
C ASP A 2 2.51 29.47 -2.92
N THR A 3 2.26 28.26 -2.41
CA THR A 3 2.79 27.74 -1.15
C THR A 3 4.02 26.84 -1.35
N MET A 4 4.71 26.91 -2.49
CA MET A 4 5.67 25.87 -2.90
C MET A 4 7.15 26.32 -2.99
N VAL A 5 8.08 25.51 -2.47
CA VAL A 5 9.55 25.70 -2.51
C VAL A 5 10.12 25.11 -3.81
N GLN A 6 11.35 25.50 -4.20
CA GLN A 6 11.92 25.27 -5.53
C GLN A 6 12.26 23.79 -5.86
N GLU A 7 12.47 22.93 -4.85
CA GLU A 7 12.90 21.52 -5.01
C GLU A 7 11.96 20.54 -4.28
N GLN A 8 10.66 20.68 -4.47
CA GLN A 8 9.71 19.76 -3.85
C GLN A 8 9.70 18.38 -4.49
N TYR A 9 9.31 17.36 -3.73
CA TYR A 9 9.05 16.04 -4.28
C TYR A 9 7.87 15.33 -3.62
N VAL A 10 7.29 14.38 -4.35
CA VAL A 10 6.33 13.40 -3.85
C VAL A 10 6.82 12.04 -4.31
N ASN A 11 6.91 11.09 -3.38
CA ASN A 11 7.31 9.71 -3.66
C ASN A 11 6.25 8.75 -3.13
N HIS A 12 5.55 8.10 -4.04
CA HIS A 12 4.72 6.94 -3.73
C HIS A 12 5.57 5.68 -3.80
N ILE A 13 5.90 5.14 -2.64
CA ILE A 13 6.91 4.09 -2.53
C ILE A 13 6.49 2.79 -3.23
N PRO A 14 5.26 2.26 -3.07
CA PRO A 14 4.92 0.95 -3.62
C PRO A 14 4.84 0.91 -5.15
N THR A 15 4.49 2.02 -5.79
CA THR A 15 4.34 2.11 -7.25
C THR A 15 5.47 2.87 -7.93
N ILE A 16 6.41 3.43 -7.16
CA ILE A 16 7.51 4.29 -7.67
C ILE A 16 6.93 5.42 -8.53
N THR A 17 5.80 5.99 -8.10
CA THR A 17 5.14 7.12 -8.76
C THR A 17 5.39 8.42 -8.00
N GLY A 18 5.15 9.56 -8.65
CA GLY A 18 5.35 10.88 -8.06
C GLY A 18 6.10 11.81 -8.99
N GLY A 19 6.84 12.76 -8.42
CA GLY A 19 7.60 13.75 -9.17
C GLY A 19 8.56 14.54 -8.31
N ILE A 20 9.60 15.10 -8.96
CA ILE A 20 10.59 15.96 -8.33
C ILE A 20 10.65 17.28 -9.10
N GLY A 21 10.62 18.40 -8.37
CA GLY A 21 10.56 19.74 -8.91
C GLY A 21 9.16 20.15 -9.36
N ARG A 22 8.95 21.46 -9.49
CA ARG A 22 7.63 22.06 -9.73
C ARG A 22 6.94 21.52 -10.98
N GLU A 23 7.67 21.35 -12.08
CA GLU A 23 7.09 20.91 -13.35
C GLU A 23 6.55 19.48 -13.29
N ASN A 24 7.40 18.53 -12.90
CA ASN A 24 7.01 17.12 -12.78
C ASN A 24 5.91 16.91 -11.74
N LEU A 25 5.97 17.64 -10.62
CA LEU A 25 4.89 17.61 -9.63
C LEU A 25 3.58 18.14 -10.17
N THR A 26 3.60 19.27 -10.88
CA THR A 26 2.37 19.84 -11.46
C THR A 26 1.75 18.85 -12.44
N GLN A 27 2.56 18.22 -13.29
CA GLN A 27 2.10 17.21 -14.24
C GLN A 27 1.55 15.96 -13.53
N PHE A 28 2.25 15.47 -12.51
CA PHE A 28 1.80 14.31 -11.72
C PHE A 28 0.47 14.60 -11.02
N TYR A 29 0.36 15.75 -10.34
CA TYR A 29 -0.86 16.13 -9.62
C TYR A 29 -2.05 16.31 -10.57
N ALA A 30 -1.84 16.97 -11.71
CA ALA A 30 -2.89 17.25 -12.68
C ALA A 30 -3.39 15.99 -13.41
N ASN A 31 -2.51 15.06 -13.74
CA ASN A 31 -2.86 13.93 -14.61
C ASN A 31 -3.04 12.60 -13.86
N HIS A 32 -2.41 12.46 -12.68
CA HIS A 32 -2.34 11.17 -11.99
C HIS A 32 -2.92 11.17 -10.58
N PHE A 33 -2.99 12.30 -9.87
CA PHE A 33 -3.34 12.31 -8.44
C PHE A 33 -4.70 12.95 -8.12
N ILE A 34 -4.83 14.28 -8.24
CA ILE A 34 -5.97 15.04 -7.68
C ILE A 34 -7.31 14.54 -8.23
N PHE A 35 -7.38 14.31 -9.55
CA PHE A 35 -8.64 14.01 -10.23
C PHE A 35 -8.93 12.51 -10.37
N ASN A 36 -8.00 11.65 -9.95
CA ASN A 36 -8.13 10.20 -10.13
C ASN A 36 -8.63 9.48 -8.88
N ASN A 37 -8.78 10.18 -7.76
CA ASN A 37 -9.33 9.59 -6.54
C ASN A 37 -10.86 9.41 -6.68
N PRO A 38 -11.41 8.23 -6.31
CA PRO A 38 -12.85 7.99 -6.16
C PRO A 38 -13.55 9.02 -5.28
N ASP A 39 -14.78 9.36 -5.64
CA ASP A 39 -15.52 10.44 -5.00
C ASP A 39 -15.91 10.06 -3.56
N ASP A 40 -15.96 8.76 -3.28
CA ASP A 40 -16.25 8.17 -1.96
C ASP A 40 -15.00 7.87 -1.13
N THR A 41 -13.86 8.46 -1.51
CA THR A 41 -12.58 8.34 -0.78
C THR A 41 -12.69 8.95 0.61
N VAL A 42 -12.28 8.19 1.62
CA VAL A 42 -12.23 8.59 3.03
C VAL A 42 -10.85 8.28 3.59
N LEU A 43 -10.27 9.25 4.31
CA LEU A 43 -9.04 9.09 5.08
C LEU A 43 -9.38 9.02 6.57
N GLU A 44 -9.28 7.83 7.14
CA GLU A 44 -9.47 7.62 8.58
C GLU A 44 -8.12 7.71 9.29
N LEU A 45 -7.85 8.83 9.94
CA LEU A 45 -6.60 9.03 10.68
C LEU A 45 -6.54 8.09 11.89
N VAL A 46 -5.49 7.26 11.94
CA VAL A 46 -5.20 6.34 13.06
C VAL A 46 -4.29 7.03 14.07
N SER A 47 -3.19 7.61 13.59
CA SER A 47 -2.21 8.29 14.44
C SER A 47 -1.55 9.44 13.69
N ARG A 48 -1.09 10.45 14.45
CA ARG A 48 -0.30 11.57 13.92
C ARG A 48 0.83 11.91 14.89
N THR A 49 2.04 11.95 14.38
CA THR A 49 3.22 12.48 15.08
C THR A 49 3.65 13.79 14.42
N VAL A 50 3.77 14.86 15.20
CA VAL A 50 4.22 16.18 14.73
C VAL A 50 5.58 16.48 15.32
N GLY A 51 6.60 16.57 14.47
CA GLY A 51 7.92 17.10 14.76
C GLY A 51 8.05 18.56 14.35
N ILE A 52 9.27 19.10 14.44
CA ILE A 52 9.58 20.50 14.09
C ILE A 52 9.29 20.77 12.61
N ASP A 53 9.79 19.89 11.73
CA ASP A 53 9.69 20.03 10.27
C ASP A 53 8.94 18.85 9.63
N TRP A 54 8.36 17.96 10.42
CA TRP A 54 7.81 16.69 9.91
C TRP A 54 6.44 16.39 10.51
N VAL A 55 5.53 15.90 9.69
CA VAL A 55 4.27 15.28 10.11
C VAL A 55 4.29 13.85 9.62
N VAL A 56 4.09 12.90 10.51
CA VAL A 56 3.96 11.48 10.18
C VAL A 56 2.53 11.08 10.50
N ASP A 57 1.79 10.69 9.48
CA ASP A 57 0.41 10.23 9.59
C ASP A 57 0.33 8.74 9.27
N GLU A 58 -0.41 8.04 10.12
CA GLU A 58 -0.90 6.68 9.90
C GLU A 58 -2.40 6.77 9.69
N PHE A 59 -2.92 6.22 8.60
CA PHE A 59 -4.35 6.30 8.28
C PHE A 59 -4.83 5.13 7.43
N ILE A 60 -6.15 4.89 7.42
CA ILE A 60 -6.78 3.97 6.48
C ILE A 60 -7.34 4.76 5.30
N PHE A 61 -6.86 4.44 4.10
CA PHE A 61 -7.37 4.95 2.84
C PHE A 61 -8.50 4.04 2.36
N THR A 62 -9.73 4.56 2.35
CA THR A 62 -10.93 3.78 2.02
C THR A 62 -11.65 4.36 0.82
N PHE A 63 -11.96 3.54 -0.18
CA PHE A 63 -12.70 3.98 -1.38
C PHE A 63 -13.32 2.80 -2.14
N THR A 64 -14.25 3.06 -3.05
CA THR A 64 -14.72 2.07 -4.02
C THR A 64 -13.94 2.19 -5.32
N HIS A 65 -13.35 1.10 -5.82
CA HIS A 65 -12.55 1.11 -7.05
C HIS A 65 -13.45 1.18 -8.31
N ASP A 66 -14.04 2.35 -8.53
CA ASP A 66 -15.03 2.67 -9.58
C ASP A 66 -14.44 3.43 -10.79
N LYS A 67 -13.24 4.00 -10.64
CA LYS A 67 -12.40 4.56 -11.69
C LYS A 67 -10.96 4.07 -11.55
N MET A 68 -10.16 4.29 -12.58
CA MET A 68 -8.74 3.93 -12.59
C MET A 68 -7.97 4.84 -11.64
N VAL A 69 -7.19 4.25 -10.72
CA VAL A 69 -6.38 4.97 -9.72
C VAL A 69 -4.89 4.69 -9.98
N ASP A 70 -4.35 5.28 -11.04
CA ASP A 70 -3.03 4.91 -11.58
C ASP A 70 -1.88 5.06 -10.60
N TRP A 71 -1.93 6.07 -9.73
CA TRP A 71 -0.88 6.29 -8.74
C TRP A 71 -0.83 5.19 -7.68
N LEU A 72 -1.97 4.53 -7.42
CA LEU A 72 -2.15 3.53 -6.38
C LEU A 72 -2.00 2.11 -6.94
N ILE A 73 -2.66 1.81 -8.06
CA ILE A 73 -2.65 0.50 -8.71
C ILE A 73 -2.65 0.63 -10.26
N PRO A 74 -1.49 0.96 -10.84
CA PRO A 74 -1.39 1.26 -12.27
C PRO A 74 -1.93 0.13 -13.16
N GLY A 75 -2.77 0.49 -14.13
CA GLY A 75 -3.23 -0.42 -15.19
C GLY A 75 -4.35 -1.39 -14.79
N ILE A 76 -4.87 -1.36 -13.57
CA ILE A 76 -6.02 -2.16 -13.18
C ILE A 76 -7.31 -1.37 -13.42
N PRO A 77 -8.26 -1.88 -14.22
CA PRO A 77 -9.53 -1.21 -14.49
C PRO A 77 -10.45 -1.24 -13.25
N PRO A 78 -11.50 -0.40 -13.21
CA PRO A 78 -12.48 -0.39 -12.14
C PRO A 78 -13.00 -1.80 -11.82
N THR A 79 -12.90 -2.20 -10.55
CA THR A 79 -13.34 -3.53 -10.10
C THR A 79 -14.64 -3.48 -9.31
N GLY A 80 -15.10 -2.28 -8.92
CA GLY A 80 -16.29 -2.06 -8.09
C GLY A 80 -16.14 -2.54 -6.64
N LYS A 81 -14.94 -2.99 -6.25
CA LYS A 81 -14.68 -3.44 -4.88
C LYS A 81 -14.40 -2.27 -3.96
N ARG A 82 -14.96 -2.30 -2.76
CA ARG A 82 -14.57 -1.41 -1.67
C ARG A 82 -13.20 -1.85 -1.13
N LEU A 83 -12.28 -0.91 -1.01
CA LEU A 83 -10.93 -1.12 -0.50
C LEU A 83 -10.73 -0.35 0.80
N ARG A 84 -10.00 -0.94 1.73
CA ARG A 84 -9.54 -0.35 3.01
C ARG A 84 -8.07 -0.65 3.19
N ILE A 85 -7.20 0.34 2.96
CA ILE A 85 -5.77 0.09 2.83
C ILE A 85 -5.02 0.89 3.91
N PRO A 86 -4.13 0.24 4.69
CA PRO A 86 -3.18 0.92 5.58
C PRO A 86 -2.20 1.82 4.83
N PHE A 87 -2.05 3.07 5.28
CA PHE A 87 -1.12 4.06 4.74
C PHE A 87 -0.24 4.66 5.83
N THR A 88 0.97 5.03 5.43
CA THR A 88 1.89 5.89 6.18
C THR A 88 2.36 7.02 5.28
N ALA A 89 2.07 8.27 5.67
CA ALA A 89 2.57 9.45 4.99
C ALA A 89 3.56 10.19 5.89
N VAL A 90 4.74 10.47 5.35
CA VAL A 90 5.76 11.29 6.01
C VAL A 90 5.93 12.56 5.21
N VAL A 91 5.52 13.67 5.81
CA VAL A 91 5.40 14.97 5.16
C VAL A 91 6.41 15.93 5.78
N ASN A 92 7.35 16.44 4.97
CA ASN A 92 8.27 17.49 5.37
C ASN A 92 7.68 18.87 5.10
N ILE A 93 7.75 19.74 6.11
CA ILE A 93 7.34 21.13 6.05
C ILE A 93 8.57 21.98 6.36
N ARG A 94 8.83 23.02 5.56
CA ARG A 94 9.86 24.02 5.84
C ARG A 94 9.24 25.40 5.86
N GLY A 95 9.23 26.03 7.05
CA GLY A 95 8.52 27.28 7.27
C GLY A 95 7.01 27.09 7.07
N ASP A 96 6.43 27.83 6.12
CA ASP A 96 5.01 27.75 5.75
C ASP A 96 4.76 26.91 4.48
N ARG A 97 5.77 26.17 4.00
CA ARG A 97 5.72 25.46 2.71
C ARG A 97 5.93 23.96 2.89
N LEU A 98 5.14 23.18 2.16
CA LEU A 98 5.40 21.76 1.93
C LEU A 98 6.79 21.64 1.28
N TYR A 99 7.67 20.76 1.74
CA TYR A 99 8.96 20.54 1.09
C TYR A 99 8.98 19.22 0.35
N GLY A 100 8.40 18.16 0.92
CA GLY A 100 8.20 16.93 0.19
C GLY A 100 7.52 15.88 1.03
N GLU A 101 7.02 14.85 0.37
CA GLU A 101 6.38 13.75 1.05
C GLU A 101 6.82 12.41 0.47
N HIS A 102 6.88 11.40 1.33
CA HIS A 102 6.92 10.01 0.90
C HIS A 102 5.76 9.28 1.56
N ILE A 103 5.00 8.58 0.72
CA ILE A 103 3.78 7.89 1.09
C ILE A 103 3.99 6.42 0.76
N ALA A 104 3.84 5.59 1.78
CA ALA A 104 3.81 4.15 1.65
C ALA A 104 2.42 3.64 2.02
N TRP A 105 2.05 2.51 1.43
CA TRP A 105 0.84 1.79 1.77
C TRP A 105 1.09 0.29 1.62
N ASP A 106 0.21 -0.50 2.21
CA ASP A 106 0.27 -1.94 2.05
C ASP A 106 -0.32 -2.38 0.69
N GLN A 107 0.58 -2.53 -0.29
CA GLN A 107 0.24 -3.00 -1.63
C GLN A 107 -0.37 -4.41 -1.60
N LEU A 108 0.09 -5.26 -0.70
CA LEU A 108 -0.34 -6.66 -0.64
C LEU A 108 -1.79 -6.74 -0.17
N THR A 109 -2.13 -5.95 0.85
CA THR A 109 -3.50 -5.76 1.33
C THR A 109 -4.47 -5.39 0.21
N MET A 110 -4.11 -4.40 -0.60
CA MET A 110 -4.92 -3.99 -1.73
C MET A 110 -5.10 -5.11 -2.75
N LEU A 111 -4.01 -5.82 -3.11
CA LEU A 111 -4.08 -6.91 -4.09
C LEU A 111 -4.93 -8.09 -3.60
N PHE A 112 -4.91 -8.39 -2.30
CA PHE A 112 -5.80 -9.39 -1.69
C PHE A 112 -7.27 -8.97 -1.75
N GLN A 113 -7.61 -7.74 -1.33
CA GLN A 113 -8.99 -7.24 -1.41
C GLN A 113 -9.50 -7.19 -2.85
N LEU A 114 -8.62 -6.84 -3.81
CA LEU A 114 -8.93 -6.90 -5.23
C LEU A 114 -9.06 -8.32 -5.79
N GLY A 115 -8.61 -9.35 -5.07
CA GLY A 115 -8.61 -10.73 -5.52
C GLY A 115 -7.59 -11.00 -6.63
N LEU A 116 -6.54 -10.18 -6.70
CA LEU A 116 -5.45 -10.29 -7.68
C LEU A 116 -4.25 -11.05 -7.11
N MET A 117 -4.15 -11.19 -5.78
CA MET A 117 -3.08 -11.94 -5.13
C MET A 117 -3.48 -13.41 -4.91
N PRO A 118 -2.71 -14.39 -5.41
CA PRO A 118 -2.86 -15.78 -5.02
C PRO A 118 -2.52 -15.99 -3.54
N GLU A 119 -3.23 -16.87 -2.84
CA GLU A 119 -2.92 -17.21 -1.44
C GLU A 119 -1.58 -17.95 -1.32
N TYR A 120 -1.17 -18.65 -2.38
CA TYR A 120 0.04 -19.47 -2.40
C TYR A 120 0.91 -19.14 -3.61
N LEU A 121 2.21 -18.96 -3.38
CA LEU A 121 3.22 -18.77 -4.41
C LEU A 121 4.20 -19.95 -4.46
N PRO A 122 4.73 -20.30 -5.63
CA PRO A 122 5.74 -21.34 -5.74
C PRO A 122 7.05 -20.92 -5.05
N ILE A 123 7.69 -21.86 -4.35
CA ILE A 123 9.03 -21.65 -3.78
C ILE A 123 10.08 -22.29 -4.69
N PRO A 124 11.03 -21.50 -5.25
CA PRO A 124 12.13 -22.05 -6.05
C PRO A 124 13.35 -22.49 -5.20
N TYR A 125 13.31 -22.25 -3.88
CA TYR A 125 14.40 -22.51 -2.95
C TYR A 125 14.21 -23.82 -2.17
N SER A 126 15.32 -24.48 -1.81
CA SER A 126 15.30 -25.64 -0.92
C SER A 126 14.93 -25.25 0.51
N LEU A 127 14.14 -26.09 1.19
CA LEU A 127 13.84 -25.89 2.60
C LEU A 127 15.04 -26.25 3.50
N PRO A 128 15.17 -25.64 4.68
CA PRO A 128 16.31 -25.86 5.59
C PRO A 128 16.48 -27.31 6.05
N ASP A 129 15.41 -28.09 6.09
CA ASP A 129 15.38 -29.51 6.46
C ASP A 129 15.69 -30.45 5.28
N GLY A 130 15.93 -29.89 4.09
CA GLY A 130 16.18 -30.66 2.88
C GLY A 130 14.93 -31.33 2.32
N ALA A 131 13.73 -30.97 2.78
CA ALA A 131 12.48 -31.51 2.27
C ALA A 131 12.35 -31.16 0.77
N THR A 132 12.29 -32.20 -0.06
CA THR A 132 12.01 -32.08 -1.48
C THR A 132 10.56 -32.47 -1.75
N PRO A 133 9.82 -31.71 -2.58
CA PRO A 133 8.51 -32.14 -3.01
C PRO A 133 8.60 -33.49 -3.72
N HIS A 134 7.58 -34.33 -3.59
CA HIS A 134 7.49 -35.58 -4.35
C HIS A 134 7.48 -35.29 -5.87
N PRO A 135 7.91 -36.25 -6.72
CA PRO A 135 7.83 -36.09 -8.16
C PRO A 135 6.43 -35.68 -8.62
N GLY A 136 6.31 -34.55 -9.30
CA GLY A 136 5.03 -33.97 -9.75
C GLY A 136 4.40 -32.96 -8.79
N GLN A 137 4.90 -32.82 -7.55
CA GLN A 137 4.43 -31.81 -6.60
C GLN A 137 5.28 -30.55 -6.66
N GLN A 138 4.65 -29.41 -6.37
CA GLN A 138 5.33 -28.14 -6.18
C GLN A 138 5.18 -27.69 -4.73
N LEU A 139 6.30 -27.30 -4.11
CA LEU A 139 6.28 -26.67 -2.81
C LEU A 139 5.73 -25.24 -2.95
N GLN A 140 4.75 -24.90 -2.12
CA GLN A 140 4.12 -23.59 -2.12
C GLN A 140 4.28 -22.89 -0.77
N TYR A 141 4.51 -21.59 -0.85
CA TYR A 141 4.56 -20.65 0.26
C TYR A 141 3.22 -19.98 0.40
N ARG A 142 2.66 -19.95 1.61
CA ARG A 142 1.51 -19.08 1.88
C ARG A 142 1.99 -17.64 1.89
N VAL A 143 1.40 -16.80 1.04
CA VAL A 143 1.77 -15.39 0.92
C VAL A 143 1.47 -14.68 2.25
N PRO A 144 2.45 -13.96 2.85
CA PRO A 144 2.30 -13.32 4.15
C PRO A 144 1.61 -11.97 3.99
N GLY A 145 0.32 -12.02 3.70
CA GLY A 145 -0.56 -10.85 3.63
C GLY A 145 -2.00 -11.25 3.87
N ASP A 146 -2.83 -10.24 4.08
CA ASP A 146 -4.27 -10.41 4.31
C ASP A 146 -5.04 -9.27 3.64
N GLY A 147 -6.37 -9.34 3.65
CA GLY A 147 -7.24 -8.32 3.07
C GLY A 147 -7.59 -7.20 4.05
N ASP A 148 -8.88 -7.06 4.34
CA ASP A 148 -9.41 -6.03 5.24
C ASP A 148 -8.90 -6.19 6.69
N GLU A 149 -8.47 -7.39 7.03
CA GLU A 149 -7.91 -7.79 8.32
C GLU A 149 -6.69 -6.95 8.71
N THR A 150 -5.87 -6.53 7.75
CA THR A 150 -4.69 -5.68 8.03
C THR A 150 -5.11 -4.26 8.43
N ALA A 151 -6.13 -3.70 7.77
CA ALA A 151 -6.71 -2.41 8.14
C ALA A 151 -7.40 -2.48 9.50
N ALA A 152 -8.13 -3.56 9.78
CA ALA A 152 -8.71 -3.79 11.10
C ALA A 152 -7.63 -3.87 12.20
N LYS A 153 -6.54 -4.61 11.95
CA LYS A 153 -5.42 -4.76 12.89
C LYS A 153 -4.71 -3.44 13.20
N MET A 154 -4.63 -2.54 12.22
CA MET A 154 -4.05 -1.21 12.39
C MET A 154 -4.93 -0.29 13.24
N LEU A 155 -6.26 -0.40 13.11
CA LEU A 155 -7.23 0.40 13.87
C LEU A 155 -7.41 -0.09 15.30
N ASP A 156 -7.37 -1.40 15.51
CA ASP A 156 -7.58 -2.06 16.79
C ASP A 156 -6.62 -3.24 16.91
N GLU A 157 -5.69 -3.15 17.87
CA GLU A 157 -4.66 -4.16 18.10
C GLU A 157 -5.22 -5.54 18.48
N SER A 158 -6.48 -5.60 18.92
CA SER A 158 -7.17 -6.82 19.35
C SER A 158 -8.08 -7.44 18.29
N SER A 159 -8.35 -6.74 17.19
CA SER A 159 -9.30 -7.14 16.15
C SER A 159 -8.94 -8.45 15.43
N VAL A 160 -7.64 -8.68 15.19
CA VAL A 160 -7.11 -9.88 14.53
C VAL A 160 -6.00 -10.50 15.38
N PRO A 161 -6.07 -11.80 15.71
CA PRO A 161 -5.01 -12.49 16.43
C PRO A 161 -3.65 -12.38 15.73
N SER A 162 -2.63 -12.00 16.50
CA SER A 162 -1.25 -11.96 16.04
C SER A 162 -0.72 -13.37 15.71
N ASN A 163 0.36 -13.45 14.94
CA ASN A 163 1.12 -14.67 14.61
C ASN A 163 0.42 -15.71 13.70
N ARG A 164 -0.83 -15.48 13.25
CA ARG A 164 -1.54 -16.39 12.33
C ARG A 164 -0.76 -16.75 11.05
N MET A 165 0.07 -15.82 10.56
CA MET A 165 0.87 -16.04 9.35
C MET A 165 2.15 -16.85 9.61
N ILE A 166 2.59 -16.98 10.87
CA ILE A 166 3.81 -17.72 11.24
C ILE A 166 3.50 -19.23 11.38
N GLU A 167 2.29 -19.58 11.82
CA GLU A 167 1.95 -20.95 12.22
C GLU A 167 1.73 -21.92 11.03
N LYS A 168 1.53 -21.43 9.80
CA LYS A 168 1.27 -22.25 8.59
C LYS A 168 1.92 -21.68 7.33
N LEU A 169 3.21 -21.95 7.14
CA LEU A 169 4.02 -21.33 6.07
C LEU A 169 4.04 -22.12 4.76
N TYR A 170 3.95 -23.46 4.81
CA TYR A 170 4.21 -24.32 3.65
C TYR A 170 3.07 -25.32 3.41
N HIS A 171 2.79 -25.57 2.14
CA HIS A 171 1.85 -26.60 1.69
C HIS A 171 2.36 -27.28 0.41
N THR A 172 2.05 -28.57 0.22
CA THR A 172 2.34 -29.34 -0.98
C THR A 172 1.07 -29.53 -1.79
N ARG A 173 1.07 -29.06 -3.05
CA ARG A 173 -0.04 -29.28 -3.98
C ARG A 173 0.25 -30.47 -4.89
N SER A 174 -0.73 -31.37 -5.00
CA SER A 174 -0.74 -32.52 -5.91
C SER A 174 -1.05 -32.14 -7.35
#